data_AF-A0A5P8M4M2-F1
#
_entry.id   AF-A0A5P8M4M2-F1
#
_cell.length_a   1.000
_cell.length_b   1.000
_cell.length_c   1.000
_cell.angle_alpha   90.00
_cell.angle_beta   90.00
_cell.angle_gamma   90.00
#
_symmetry.space_group_name_H-M   'P 1'
#
loop_
_entity.id
_entity.type
_entity.pdbx_description
1 polymer ?
#
loop_
_entity_poly.entity_id
_entity_poly.type
_entity_poly.pdbx_seq_one_letter_code
_entity_poly.pdbx_strand_id
1 'polypeptide(L)' 'MATHHHAAVASFWIAQTNTLIYVVHHREDWDGITDARIGDRQYHIGTIAKDATNLPMSYDLVTLEAVNKNG' A
#
# COMPACT_ATOMS: atom_id res chain seq x y z
N MET A 1 -16.73 44.55 -28.69
CA MET A 1 -16.58 43.96 -27.33
C MET A 1 -16.41 42.46 -27.51
N ALA A 2 -15.21 41.94 -27.28
CA ALA A 2 -14.93 40.51 -27.39
C ALA A 2 -14.90 39.92 -25.97
N THR A 3 -15.83 39.01 -25.69
CA THR A 3 -15.92 38.33 -24.39
C THR A 3 -14.94 37.16 -24.40
N HIS A 4 -13.86 37.25 -23.64
CA HIS A 4 -12.91 36.15 -23.46
C HIS A 4 -13.49 35.14 -22.46
N HIS A 5 -13.90 33.97 -22.96
CA HIS A 5 -14.25 32.83 -22.12
C HIS A 5 -12.94 32.18 -21.63
N HIS A 6 -12.53 32.50 -20.40
CA HIS A 6 -11.52 31.72 -19.69
C HIS A 6 -12.13 30.38 -19.28
N ALA A 7 -11.79 29.31 -20.01
CA ALA A 7 -12.06 27.95 -19.58
C ALA A 7 -11.14 27.63 -18.40
N ALA A 8 -11.71 27.45 -17.21
CA ALA A 8 -10.99 26.90 -16.07
C ALA A 8 -10.74 25.41 -16.33
N VAL A 9 -9.48 25.03 -16.51
CA VAL A 9 -9.08 23.62 -16.56
C VAL A 9 -9.05 23.11 -15.12
N ALA A 10 -10.04 22.29 -14.75
CA ALA A 10 -10.02 21.61 -13.45
C ALA A 10 -8.96 20.50 -13.47
N SER A 11 -7.89 20.66 -12.70
CA SER A 11 -6.91 19.61 -12.49
C SER A 11 -7.49 18.57 -11.53
N PHE A 12 -7.78 17.38 -12.05
CA PHE A 12 -8.19 16.23 -11.23
C PHE A 12 -6.95 15.47 -10.77
N TRP A 13 -6.62 15.58 -9.48
CA TRP A 13 -5.56 14.77 -8.88
C TRP A 13 -6.13 13.39 -8.55
N ILE A 14 -5.77 12.37 -9.34
CA ILE A 14 -5.97 10.98 -8.94
C ILE A 14 -4.85 10.64 -7.96
N ALA A 15 -5.19 10.45 -6.68
CA ALA A 15 -4.24 9.91 -5.73
C ALA A 15 -3.86 8.49 -6.19
N GLN A 16 -2.63 8.30 -6.67
CA GLN A 16 -2.08 6.96 -6.86
C GLN A 16 -1.90 6.34 -5.48
N THR A 17 -2.75 5.39 -5.12
CA THR A 17 -2.54 4.58 -3.92
C THR A 17 -1.39 3.63 -4.21
N ASN A 18 -0.18 3.95 -3.72
CA ASN A 18 1.01 3.09 -3.82
C ASN A 18 0.92 1.91 -2.84
N THR A 19 -0.17 1.16 -2.93
CA THR A 19 -0.52 0.05 -2.05
C THR A 19 -0.35 -1.25 -2.82
N LEU A 20 0.38 -2.21 -2.24
CA LEU A 20 0.58 -3.55 -2.79
C LEU A 20 -0.03 -4.57 -1.84
N ILE A 21 -0.58 -5.66 -2.37
CA ILE A 21 -1.08 -6.78 -1.57
C ILE A 21 -0.19 -7.99 -1.84
N TYR A 22 0.34 -8.58 -0.77
CA TYR A 22 1.19 -9.77 -0.81
C TYR A 22 0.53 -10.91 -0.07
N VAL A 23 0.70 -12.11 -0.62
CA VAL A 23 0.37 -13.38 0.04
C VAL A 23 1.67 -13.96 0.57
N VAL A 24 1.76 -14.22 1.87
CA VAL A 24 2.96 -14.74 2.53
C VAL A 24 2.62 -15.98 3.35
N HIS A 25 3.61 -16.84 3.63
CA HIS A 25 3.37 -17.94 4.55
C HIS A 25 2.95 -17.42 5.91
N HIS A 26 1.99 -18.13 6.51
CA HIS A 26 1.44 -17.80 7.80
C HIS A 26 2.52 -17.62 8.85
N ARG A 27 2.34 -16.59 9.66
CA ARG A 27 3.16 -16.34 10.83
C ARG A 27 2.27 -16.33 12.06
N GLU A 28 2.71 -17.06 13.09
CA GLU A 28 2.00 -17.10 14.37
C GLU A 28 1.85 -15.70 14.96
N ASP A 29 2.92 -14.90 14.90
CA ASP A 29 2.98 -13.56 15.45
C ASP A 29 3.57 -12.54 14.48
N TRP A 30 2.86 -11.43 14.32
CA TRP A 30 3.24 -10.29 13.49
C TRP A 30 3.69 -9.08 14.33
N ASP A 31 3.67 -9.17 15.65
CA ASP A 31 4.02 -8.07 16.54
C ASP A 31 5.45 -7.59 16.29
N GLY A 32 5.59 -6.26 16.24
CA GLY A 32 6.87 -5.59 16.00
C GLY A 32 7.36 -5.60 14.55
N ILE A 33 6.61 -6.18 13.60
CA ILE A 33 6.96 -6.12 12.17
C ILE A 33 6.24 -4.93 11.52
N THR A 34 6.99 -3.87 11.28
CA THR A 34 6.45 -2.61 10.73
C THR A 34 6.82 -2.37 9.27
N ASP A 35 7.83 -3.07 8.77
CA ASP A 35 8.45 -2.79 7.48
C ASP A 35 8.73 -4.09 6.72
N ALA A 36 8.60 -4.01 5.39
CA ALA A 36 8.98 -5.07 4.47
C ALA A 36 9.92 -4.51 3.39
N ARG A 37 10.88 -5.31 2.96
CA ARG A 37 11.74 -4.97 1.81
C ARG A 37 11.47 -5.94 0.67
N ILE A 38 11.03 -5.39 -0.47
CA ILE A 38 10.85 -6.16 -1.70
C ILE A 38 11.83 -5.61 -2.74
N GLY A 39 12.81 -6.44 -3.13
CA GLY A 39 13.94 -6.01 -3.94
C GLY A 39 14.70 -4.87 -3.24
N ASP A 40 14.82 -3.72 -3.91
CA ASP A 40 15.51 -2.53 -3.38
C ASP A 40 14.59 -1.50 -2.72
N ARG A 41 13.29 -1.78 -2.62
CA ARG A 41 12.31 -0.86 -2.06
C ARG A 41 11.85 -1.33 -0.69
N GLN A 42 11.79 -0.38 0.25
CA GLN A 42 11.17 -0.55 1.55
C GLN A 42 9.72 -0.09 1.51
N TYR A 43 8.87 -0.83 2.20
CA TYR A 43 7.44 -0.59 2.34
C TYR A 43 7.09 -0.66 3.83
N HIS A 44 6.14 0.18 4.27
CA HIS A 44 5.51 0.00 5.56
C HIS A 44 4.43 -1.07 5.45
N ILE A 45 4.31 -1.90 6.48
CA ILE A 45 3.20 -2.83 6.61
C ILE A 45 1.99 -2.05 7.10
N GLY A 46 0.91 -2.06 6.32
CA GLY A 46 -0.35 -1.40 6.66
C GLY A 46 -1.30 -2.32 7.40
N THR A 47 -1.90 -3.27 6.68
CA THR A 47 -2.87 -4.22 7.25
C THR A 47 -2.40 -5.65 7.05
N ILE A 48 -2.61 -6.50 8.06
CA ILE A 48 -2.39 -7.95 7.98
C ILE A 48 -3.73 -8.63 8.22
N ALA A 49 -4.18 -9.39 7.24
CA ALA A 49 -5.30 -10.31 7.39
C ALA A 49 -4.73 -11.72 7.51
N LYS A 50 -4.68 -12.24 8.74
CA LYS A 50 -4.23 -13.60 9.01
C LYS A 50 -5.26 -14.61 8.48
N ASP A 51 -4.78 -15.76 8.01
CA ASP A 51 -5.69 -16.87 7.70
C ASP A 51 -6.45 -17.30 8.96
N ALA A 52 -7.76 -17.43 8.84
CA ALA A 52 -8.64 -17.75 9.98
C ALA A 52 -8.37 -19.13 10.58
N THR A 53 -7.77 -20.05 9.83
CA THR A 53 -7.43 -21.39 10.32
C THR A 53 -6.17 -21.39 11.19
N ASN A 54 -5.32 -20.35 11.09
CA ASN A 54 -4.10 -20.17 11.87
C ASN A 54 -3.22 -21.44 11.89
N LEU A 55 -3.13 -22.12 10.75
CA LEU A 55 -2.31 -23.31 10.56
C LEU A 55 -0.92 -22.93 10.02
N PRO A 56 0.16 -23.63 10.39
CA PRO A 56 1.52 -23.31 9.91
C PRO A 56 1.69 -23.31 8.38
N MET A 57 0.82 -24.03 7.65
CA MET A 57 0.85 -24.11 6.18
C MET A 57 -0.14 -23.15 5.50
N SER A 58 -0.83 -22.31 6.28
CA SER A 58 -1.74 -21.31 5.73
C SER A 58 -0.99 -20.09 5.20
N TYR A 59 -1.72 -19.12 4.64
CA TYR A 59 -1.14 -17.91 4.07
C TYR A 59 -1.84 -16.66 4.60
N ASP A 60 -1.06 -15.67 5.00
CA ASP A 60 -1.58 -14.38 5.44
C ASP A 60 -1.57 -13.39 4.26
N LEU A 61 -2.52 -12.46 4.26
CA LEU A 61 -2.58 -11.36 3.32
C LEU A 61 -2.01 -10.10 3.97
N VAL A 62 -0.96 -9.55 3.38
CA VAL A 62 -0.26 -8.37 3.89
C VAL A 62 -0.37 -7.23 2.90
N THR A 63 -0.89 -6.10 3.38
CA THR A 63 -0.96 -4.85 2.63
C THR A 63 0.30 -4.04 2.92
N LEU A 64 1.01 -3.66 1.86
CA LEU A 64 2.25 -2.88 1.90
C LEU A 64 2.00 -1.50 1.32
N GLU A 65 2.48 -0.48 1.99
CA GLU A 65 2.40 0.91 1.57
C GLU A 65 3.80 1.39 1.23
N ALA A 66 3.98 1.96 0.03
CA ALA A 66 5.30 2.45 -0.34
C ALA A 66 5.75 3.56 0.61
N VAL A 67 6.96 3.41 1.15
CA VAL A 67 7.62 4.53 1.84
C VAL A 67 8.03 5.53 0.76
N ASN A 68 7.16 6.48 0.47
CA ASN A 68 7.55 7.65 -0.31
C ASN A 68 8.60 8.38 0.52
N LYS A 69 9.88 8.21 0.17
CA LYS A 69 10.94 9.13 0.60
C LYS A 69 10.65 10.46 -0.06
N ASN A 70 9.72 11.22 0.49
CA ASN A 70 9.69 12.65 0.27
C ASN A 70 11.00 13.17 0.88
N GLY A 71 11.87 13.70 0.02
CA GLY A 71 13.11 14.37 0.44
C GLY A 71 12.84 15.55 1.35
#